data_AF-A0A803XYB8-F1
#
_entry.id   AF-A0A803XYB8-F1
#
_cell.length_a   1.000
_cell.length_b   1.000
_cell.length_c   1.000
_cell.angle_alpha   90.00
_cell.angle_beta   90.00
_cell.angle_gamma   90.00
#
_symmetry.space_group_name_H-M   'P 1'
#
loop_
_entity.id
_entity.type
_entity.pdbx_description
1 polymer ?
#
loop_
_entity_poly.entity_id
_entity_poly.type
_entity_poly.pdbx_seq_one_letter_code
_entity_poly.pdbx_strand_id
1 'polypeptide(L)' 'FISLLFYFLFLFFNLPHSKTFLFSEEHQLCDVGEFLCRDRMTCVSQHWLCDGEPDCPDGSDESVDTCK' A
#
# COMPACT_ATOMS: atom_id res chain seq x y z
N PHE A 1 9.96 41.42 11.26
CA PHE A 1 11.19 40.60 11.10
C PHE A 1 11.01 39.11 11.49
N ILE A 2 9.77 38.55 11.57
CA ILE A 2 9.52 37.14 11.97
C ILE A 2 8.56 36.45 10.98
N SER A 3 8.70 36.62 9.66
CA SER A 3 7.66 36.10 8.74
C SER A 3 8.14 35.58 7.39
N LEU A 4 9.37 35.08 7.29
CA LEU A 4 9.79 34.28 6.12
C LEU A 4 10.52 33.00 6.52
N LEU A 5 11.38 33.04 7.54
CA LEU A 5 12.01 31.84 8.12
C LEU A 5 10.99 30.90 8.81
N PHE A 6 9.96 31.46 9.45
CA PHE A 6 8.89 30.67 10.06
C PHE A 6 7.97 30.02 9.02
N TYR A 7 7.76 30.68 7.88
CA TYR A 7 6.99 30.15 6.76
C TYR A 7 7.69 28.97 6.10
N PHE A 8 9.03 29.02 6.02
CA PHE A 8 9.83 27.93 5.49
C PHE A 8 9.76 26.69 6.38
N LEU A 9 9.89 26.83 7.71
CA LEU A 9 9.68 25.72 8.65
C LEU A 9 8.23 25.22 8.64
N PHE A 10 7.24 26.10 8.50
CA PHE A 10 5.83 25.69 8.44
C PHE A 10 5.52 24.88 7.18
N LEU A 11 6.15 25.18 6.03
CA LEU A 11 6.04 24.35 4.83
C LEU A 11 6.75 23.00 4.95
N PHE A 12 7.83 22.88 5.73
CA PHE A 12 8.44 21.56 6.02
C PHE A 12 7.62 20.73 7.03
N PHE A 13 6.94 21.39 7.98
CA PHE A 13 6.14 20.69 9.02
C PHE A 13 4.65 20.52 8.66
N ASN A 14 4.09 21.31 7.75
CA ASN A 14 2.66 21.30 7.38
C ASN A 14 2.36 21.08 5.89
N LEU A 15 3.36 20.91 5.01
CA LEU A 15 3.07 20.21 3.75
C LEU A 15 3.10 18.72 4.03
N PRO A 16 2.05 18.03 3.56
CA PRO A 16 1.62 16.78 4.11
C PRO A 16 2.75 15.81 3.91
N HIS A 17 2.96 14.97 4.91
CA HIS A 17 3.50 13.65 4.73
C HIS A 17 3.04 13.15 3.34
N SER A 18 3.94 13.22 2.34
CA SER A 18 3.61 13.05 0.93
C SER A 18 3.07 11.64 0.79
N LYS A 19 1.75 11.56 0.54
CA LYS A 19 0.97 10.33 0.40
C LYS A 19 0.94 9.51 1.69
N THR A 20 -0.10 9.60 2.53
CA THR A 20 -0.58 8.44 3.34
C THR A 20 0.48 7.49 3.95
N PHE A 21 1.64 7.99 4.32
CA PHE A 21 2.80 7.27 4.85
C PHE A 21 3.09 7.86 6.24
N LEU A 22 2.16 7.59 7.15
CA LEU A 22 2.63 6.83 8.30
C LEU A 22 2.96 5.42 7.80
N PHE A 23 4.04 5.30 7.02
CA PHE A 23 4.75 4.05 6.78
C PHE A 23 5.81 3.98 7.86
N SER A 24 5.32 3.87 9.09
CA SER A 24 6.03 3.23 10.17
C SER A 24 5.91 1.73 9.93
N GLU A 25 7.07 1.10 9.66
CA GLU A 25 7.33 -0.34 9.71
C GLU A 25 6.50 -1.25 8.79
N GLU A 26 7.18 -1.75 7.75
CA GLU A 26 7.05 -3.13 7.24
C GLU A 26 5.62 -3.73 7.13
N HIS A 27 4.72 -3.09 6.39
CA HIS A 27 3.61 -3.78 5.73
C HIS A 27 3.29 -3.09 4.41
N GLN A 28 3.56 -3.77 3.31
CA GLN A 28 3.18 -3.35 1.96
C GLN A 28 1.65 -3.24 1.90
N LEU A 29 1.12 -2.03 2.03
CA LEU A 29 -0.28 -1.74 1.74
C LEU A 29 -0.38 -1.66 0.21
N CYS A 30 -1.03 -2.66 -0.39
CA CYS A 30 -1.28 -2.66 -1.83
C CYS A 30 -2.14 -1.45 -2.24
N ASP A 31 -2.05 -1.06 -3.52
CA ASP A 31 -2.84 0.06 -4.04
C ASP A 31 -4.34 -0.27 -4.07
N VAL A 32 -5.17 0.74 -4.33
CA VAL A 32 -6.61 0.55 -4.41
C VAL A 32 -6.92 -0.30 -5.64
N GLY A 33 -7.49 -1.49 -5.42
CA GLY A 33 -7.73 -2.46 -6.50
C GLY A 33 -6.69 -3.56 -6.60
N GLU A 34 -5.75 -3.62 -5.66
CA GLU A 34 -4.82 -4.73 -5.49
C GLU A 34 -5.19 -5.58 -4.26
N PHE A 35 -4.80 -6.85 -4.32
CA PHE A 35 -4.96 -7.82 -3.24
C PHE A 35 -3.58 -8.19 -2.69
N LEU A 36 -3.47 -8.14 -1.36
CA LEU A 36 -2.27 -8.56 -0.65
C LEU A 36 -2.28 -10.08 -0.48
N CYS A 37 -1.30 -10.75 -1.07
CA CYS A 37 -1.09 -12.18 -0.90
C CYS A 37 -0.94 -12.55 0.59
N ARG A 38 -1.16 -13.82 0.93
CA ARG A 38 -1.07 -14.32 2.31
C ARG A 38 0.30 -14.07 2.96
N ASP A 39 1.33 -13.98 2.13
CA ASP A 39 2.72 -13.66 2.52
C ASP A 39 2.89 -12.22 3.01
N ARG A 40 1.93 -11.34 2.74
CA ARG A 40 1.97 -9.90 3.06
C ARG A 40 3.15 -9.16 2.44
N MET A 41 3.76 -9.75 1.41
CA MET A 41 4.89 -9.19 0.66
C MET A 41 4.52 -8.86 -0.77
N THR A 42 3.65 -9.68 -1.38
CA THR A 42 3.28 -9.58 -2.79
C THR A 42 1.89 -8.99 -2.92
N CYS A 43 1.75 -8.01 -3.81
CA CYS A 43 0.47 -7.46 -4.23
C CYS A 43 0.18 -7.96 -5.64
N VAL A 44 -1.04 -8.46 -5.85
CA VAL A 44 -1.55 -8.87 -7.16
C VAL A 44 -2.79 -8.03 -7.48
N SER A 45 -3.16 -7.91 -8.75
CA SER A 45 -4.39 -7.19 -9.09
C SER A 45 -5.61 -7.94 -8.57
N GLN A 46 -6.65 -7.24 -8.11
CA GLN A 46 -7.92 -7.90 -7.75
C GLN A 46 -8.57 -8.63 -8.95
N HIS A 47 -8.21 -8.26 -10.17
CA HIS A 47 -8.65 -8.95 -11.39
C HIS A 47 -8.01 -10.33 -11.59
N TRP A 48 -6.90 -10.59 -10.91
CA TRP A 48 -6.19 -11.86 -10.92
C TRP A 48 -6.65 -12.79 -9.80
N LEU A 49 -7.64 -12.37 -9.01
CA LEU A 49 -8.28 -13.26 -8.05
C LEU A 49 -9.23 -14.21 -8.77
N CYS A 50 -9.10 -15.50 -8.52
CA CYS A 50 -9.95 -16.56 -9.07
C CYS A 50 -9.89 -16.68 -10.60
N ASP A 51 -8.77 -16.30 -11.22
CA ASP A 51 -8.68 -16.30 -12.68
C ASP A 51 -8.20 -17.64 -13.26
N GLY A 52 -7.79 -18.57 -12.38
CA GLY A 52 -7.33 -19.91 -12.71
C GLY A 52 -5.81 -20.04 -12.85
N GLU A 53 -5.04 -18.96 -12.68
CA GLU A 53 -3.58 -18.95 -12.65
C GLU A 53 -3.08 -18.48 -11.27
N PRO A 54 -2.09 -19.16 -10.66
CA PRO A 54 -1.51 -18.69 -9.40
C PRO A 54 -0.57 -17.51 -9.65
N ASP A 55 -1.02 -16.30 -9.33
CA ASP A 55 -0.23 -15.06 -9.38
C ASP A 55 0.49 -14.77 -8.06
N CYS A 56 -0.04 -15.20 -6.92
CA CYS A 56 0.71 -15.17 -5.67
C CYS A 56 1.78 -16.28 -5.64
N PRO A 57 2.96 -16.04 -5.01
CA PRO A 57 3.98 -17.07 -4.86
C PRO A 57 3.47 -18.32 -4.10
N ASP A 58 2.54 -18.12 -3.18
CA ASP A 58 1.89 -19.17 -2.41
C ASP A 58 0.53 -19.60 -3.01
N GLY A 59 0.14 -19.08 -4.18
CA GLY A 59 -1.16 -19.36 -4.84
C GLY A 59 -2.37 -18.95 -3.99
N SER A 60 -2.18 -18.03 -3.04
CA SER A 60 -3.19 -17.64 -2.07
C SER A 60 -4.36 -16.83 -2.67
N ASP A 61 -4.11 -16.17 -3.80
CA ASP A 61 -5.08 -15.56 -4.70
C ASP A 61 -6.10 -16.59 -5.24
N GLU A 62 -5.65 -17.80 -5.55
CA GLU A 62 -6.49 -18.91 -6.05
C GLU A 62 -7.04 -19.83 -4.94
N SER A 63 -6.82 -19.47 -3.67
CA SER A 63 -7.27 -20.31 -2.57
C SER A 63 -8.79 -20.25 -2.36
N VAL A 64 -9.41 -21.37 -1.97
CA VAL A 64 -10.87 -21.47 -1.72
C VAL A 64 -11.36 -20.50 -0.63
N ASP A 65 -10.48 -20.10 0.28
CA ASP A 65 -10.81 -19.11 1.31
C ASP A 65 -10.88 -17.69 0.75
N THR A 66 -10.05 -17.37 -0.25
CA THR A 66 -10.01 -16.09 -0.96
C THR A 66 -11.09 -16.02 -2.04
N CYS A 67 -11.32 -17.14 -2.73
CA CYS A 67 -12.26 -17.27 -3.83
C CYS A 67 -13.66 -17.72 -3.36
N LYS A 68 -14.45 -16.77 -2.89
CA LYS A 68 -15.79 -16.98 -2.31
C LYS A 68 -16.91 -16.45 -3.20
#